data_AF-A0ABD4L2Q3-F1
#
_entry.id   AF-A0ABD4L2Q3-F1
#
_cell.length_a   1.000
_cell.length_b   1.000
_cell.length_c   1.000
_cell.angle_alpha   90.00
_cell.angle_beta   90.00
_cell.angle_gamma   90.00
#
_symmetry.space_group_name_H-M   'P 1'
#
loop_
_entity.id
_entity.type
_entity.pdbx_description
1 polymer ?
#
loop_
_entity_poly.entity_id
_entity_poly.type
_entity_poly.pdbx_seq_one_letter_code
_entity_poly.pdbx_strand_id
1 'polypeptide(L)'
;MQQLEEVLTIYAEGLEQHPNDPALLSNRAQLLASLGRYEEAKSDLDVLQEGELHVEGMLLRCMVHERLEEATAETLACYEEVENAYASDASDHPDANHILAARLAESPEVEALLREWRESDDPMKNLMLEEMLEMNREELIRQLLP
;
A
#
# COMPACT_ATOMS: atom_id res chain seq x y z
N MET A 1 -19.28 8.58 -4.28
CA MET A 1 -19.68 7.22 -4.71
C MET A 1 -19.95 7.15 -6.21
N GLN A 2 -20.94 7.87 -6.76
CA GLN A 2 -21.27 7.78 -8.20
C GLN A 2 -20.09 8.08 -9.14
N GLN A 3 -19.32 9.13 -8.86
CA GLN A 3 -18.13 9.47 -9.66
C GLN A 3 -17.04 8.40 -9.61
N LEU A 4 -16.91 7.68 -8.50
CA LEU A 4 -15.89 6.65 -8.35
C LEU A 4 -16.26 5.39 -9.16
N GLU A 5 -17.54 5.03 -9.19
CA GLU A 5 -18.05 3.94 -10.05
C GLU A 5 -17.93 4.27 -11.54
N GLU A 6 -18.14 5.52 -11.93
CA GLU A 6 -17.88 5.98 -13.30
C GLU A 6 -16.41 5.84 -13.67
N VAL A 7 -15.49 6.19 -12.77
CA VAL A 7 -14.03 6.00 -12.99
C VAL A 7 -13.67 4.51 -13.09
N LEU A 8 -14.27 3.65 -12.28
CA LEU A 8 -14.08 2.20 -12.40
C LEU A 8 -14.52 1.67 -13.76
N THR A 9 -15.61 2.20 -14.31
CA THR A 9 -16.10 1.82 -15.65
C THR A 9 -15.08 2.21 -16.72
N ILE A 10 -14.51 3.42 -16.64
CA ILE A 10 -13.46 3.88 -17.56
C ILE A 10 -12.22 2.96 -17.49
N TYR A 11 -11.77 2.59 -16.29
CA TYR A 11 -10.66 1.65 -16.17
C TYR A 11 -10.98 0.26 -16.72
N ALA A 12 -12.20 -0.23 -16.51
CA ALA A 12 -12.64 -1.51 -17.06
C ALA A 12 -12.63 -1.51 -18.59
N GLU A 13 -13.18 -0.47 -19.23
CA GLU A 13 -13.14 -0.29 -20.69
C GLU A 13 -11.72 -0.20 -21.25
N GLY A 14 -10.80 0.44 -20.51
CA GLY A 14 -9.38 0.47 -20.86
C GLY A 14 -8.73 -0.91 -20.81
N LEU A 15 -9.04 -1.68 -19.78
CA LEU A 15 -8.52 -3.05 -19.58
C LEU A 15 -9.11 -4.06 -20.57
N GLU A 16 -10.30 -3.82 -21.13
CA GLU A 16 -10.80 -4.63 -22.26
C GLU A 16 -9.88 -4.55 -23.49
N GLN A 17 -9.26 -3.38 -23.70
CA GLN A 17 -8.34 -3.14 -24.81
C GLN A 17 -6.89 -3.50 -24.46
N HIS A 18 -6.52 -3.30 -23.20
CA HIS A 18 -5.16 -3.48 -22.68
C HIS A 18 -5.18 -4.28 -21.36
N PRO A 19 -5.44 -5.60 -21.40
CA PRO A 19 -5.76 -6.39 -20.21
C PRO A 19 -4.63 -6.50 -19.17
N ASN A 20 -3.38 -6.24 -19.58
CA ASN A 20 -2.20 -6.34 -18.73
C ASN A 20 -1.49 -4.99 -18.59
N ASP A 21 -2.19 -3.87 -18.82
CA ASP A 21 -1.59 -2.54 -18.63
C ASP A 21 -1.35 -2.27 -17.14
N PRO A 22 -0.10 -2.12 -16.69
CA PRO A 22 0.19 -1.98 -15.26
C PRO A 22 -0.44 -0.76 -14.63
N ALA A 23 -0.45 0.38 -15.35
CA ALA A 23 -1.01 1.61 -14.82
C ALA A 23 -2.53 1.51 -14.64
N LEU A 24 -3.25 0.91 -15.59
CA LEU A 24 -4.69 0.71 -15.48
C LEU A 24 -5.03 -0.26 -14.34
N LEU A 25 -4.31 -1.38 -14.22
CA LEU A 25 -4.51 -2.37 -13.15
C LEU A 25 -4.22 -1.76 -11.77
N SER A 26 -3.08 -1.10 -11.58
CA SER A 26 -2.73 -0.48 -10.29
C SER A 26 -3.70 0.62 -9.89
N ASN A 27 -4.09 1.50 -10.82
CA ASN A 27 -5.01 2.59 -10.53
C ASN A 27 -6.43 2.08 -10.21
N ARG A 28 -6.90 1.06 -10.94
CA ARG A 28 -8.19 0.43 -10.66
C ARG A 28 -8.17 -0.28 -9.32
N ALA A 29 -7.11 -1.02 -9.01
CA ALA A 29 -6.94 -1.69 -7.72
C ALA A 29 -6.96 -0.71 -6.54
N GLN A 30 -6.25 0.41 -6.65
CA GLN A 30 -6.25 1.45 -5.62
C GLN A 30 -7.66 2.02 -5.37
N LEU A 31 -8.41 2.27 -6.43
CA LEU A 31 -9.78 2.75 -6.35
C LEU A 31 -10.72 1.69 -5.76
N LEU A 32 -10.61 0.43 -6.20
CA LEU A 32 -11.38 -0.70 -5.68
C LEU A 32 -11.14 -0.89 -4.18
N ALA A 33 -9.88 -0.84 -3.73
CA ALA A 33 -9.53 -0.91 -2.31
C ALA A 33 -10.17 0.24 -1.51
N SER A 34 -10.13 1.47 -2.02
CA SER A 34 -10.78 2.63 -1.35
C SER A 34 -12.31 2.52 -1.24
N LEU A 35 -12.92 1.68 -2.09
CA LEU A 35 -14.35 1.39 -2.10
C LEU A 35 -14.72 0.13 -1.31
N GLY A 36 -13.76 -0.53 -0.66
CA GLY A 36 -13.98 -1.79 0.06
C GLY A 36 -14.11 -3.03 -0.83
N ARG A 37 -13.79 -2.93 -2.13
CA ARG A 37 -13.90 -4.03 -3.12
C ARG A 37 -12.59 -4.80 -3.20
N TYR A 38 -12.17 -5.37 -2.06
CA TYR A 38 -10.83 -5.95 -1.88
C TYR A 38 -10.56 -7.15 -2.80
N GLU A 39 -11.54 -8.03 -3.02
CA GLU A 39 -11.38 -9.20 -3.91
C GLU A 39 -11.04 -8.79 -5.35
N GLU A 40 -11.67 -7.73 -5.84
CA GLU A 40 -11.42 -7.22 -7.19
C GLU A 40 -10.07 -6.49 -7.25
N ALA A 41 -9.73 -5.72 -6.20
CA ALA A 41 -8.42 -5.09 -6.10
C ALA A 41 -7.29 -6.14 -6.08
N LYS A 42 -7.49 -7.24 -5.34
CA LYS A 42 -6.57 -8.39 -5.32
C LYS A 42 -6.42 -9.00 -6.70
N SER A 43 -7.54 -9.24 -7.39
CA SER A 43 -7.53 -9.80 -8.74
C SER A 43 -6.73 -8.94 -9.72
N ASP A 44 -6.83 -7.61 -9.63
CA ASP A 44 -6.06 -6.70 -10.48
C ASP A 44 -4.58 -6.71 -10.12
N LEU A 45 -4.27 -6.68 -8.83
CA LEU A 45 -2.89 -6.65 -8.35
C LEU A 45 -2.18 -7.97 -8.66
N ASP A 46 -2.84 -9.12 -8.62
CA ASP A 46 -2.24 -10.44 -8.85
C ASP A 46 -1.88 -10.71 -10.32
N VAL A 47 -2.42 -9.92 -11.25
CA VAL A 47 -2.02 -10.00 -12.67
C VAL A 47 -0.59 -9.47 -12.86
N LEU A 48 -0.19 -8.47 -12.05
CA LEU A 48 1.05 -7.74 -12.21
C LEU A 48 2.26 -8.55 -11.73
N GLN A 49 3.32 -8.56 -12.52
CA GLN A 49 4.58 -9.23 -12.21
C GLN A 49 5.50 -8.35 -11.37
N GLU A 50 6.57 -8.95 -10.86
CA GLU A 50 7.66 -8.22 -10.19
C GLU A 50 8.23 -7.12 -11.10
N GLY A 51 8.39 -5.91 -10.55
CA GLY A 51 8.88 -4.73 -11.27
C GLY A 51 7.84 -3.96 -12.09
N GLU A 52 6.60 -4.48 -12.23
CA GLU A 52 5.49 -3.73 -12.84
C GLU A 52 4.79 -2.80 -11.84
N LEU A 53 4.96 -3.08 -10.54
CA LEU A 53 4.47 -2.24 -9.44
C LEU A 53 5.58 -1.32 -8.94
N HIS A 54 5.21 -0.05 -8.74
CA HIS A 54 5.94 0.83 -7.84
C HIS A 54 5.76 0.38 -6.39
N VAL A 55 6.64 0.83 -5.49
CA VAL A 55 6.72 0.35 -4.10
C VAL A 55 5.40 0.56 -3.36
N GLU A 56 4.68 1.65 -3.62
CA GLU A 56 3.34 1.92 -3.07
C GLU A 56 2.31 0.89 -3.53
N GLY A 57 2.39 0.46 -4.79
CA GLY A 57 1.52 -0.58 -5.34
C GLY A 57 1.82 -1.96 -4.75
N MET A 58 3.10 -2.25 -4.49
CA MET A 58 3.51 -3.44 -3.75
C MET A 58 2.95 -3.43 -2.33
N LEU A 59 3.07 -2.28 -1.63
CA LEU A 59 2.50 -2.09 -0.29
C LEU A 59 0.99 -2.35 -0.29
N LEU A 60 0.25 -1.76 -1.23
CA LEU A 60 -1.19 -1.98 -1.36
C LEU A 60 -1.53 -3.46 -1.58
N ARG A 61 -0.76 -4.16 -2.42
CA ARG A 61 -0.94 -5.61 -2.64
C ARG A 61 -0.82 -6.36 -1.33
N CYS A 62 0.26 -6.17 -0.56
CA CYS A 62 0.44 -6.86 0.72
C CYS A 62 -0.73 -6.59 1.68
N MET A 63 -1.19 -5.34 1.79
CA MET A 63 -2.32 -4.96 2.64
C MET A 63 -3.64 -5.61 2.22
N VAL A 64 -3.93 -5.63 0.91
CA VAL A 64 -5.17 -6.25 0.39
C VAL A 64 -5.16 -7.76 0.62
N HIS A 65 -4.01 -8.42 0.41
CA HIS A 65 -3.86 -9.85 0.69
C HIS A 65 -4.07 -10.16 2.16
N GLU A 66 -3.40 -9.45 3.08
CA GLU A 66 -3.62 -9.64 4.52
C GLU A 66 -5.07 -9.39 4.94
N ARG A 67 -5.70 -8.36 4.36
CA ARG A 67 -7.09 -8.03 4.67
C ARG A 67 -8.07 -9.15 4.32
N LEU A 68 -7.74 -9.98 3.33
CA LEU A 68 -8.56 -11.09 2.84
C LEU A 68 -8.18 -12.44 3.43
N GLU A 69 -6.89 -12.69 3.63
CA GLU A 69 -6.32 -14.01 3.97
C GLU A 69 -5.78 -14.09 5.42
N GLU A 70 -6.03 -13.05 6.22
CA GLU A 70 -5.45 -12.86 7.56
C GLU A 70 -3.92 -12.67 7.53
N ALA A 71 -3.33 -12.40 8.69
CA ALA A 71 -1.89 -12.26 8.83
C ALA A 71 -1.20 -13.62 8.75
N THR A 72 -0.25 -13.77 7.82
CA THR A 72 0.56 -14.97 7.63
C THR A 72 2.05 -14.63 7.56
N ALA A 73 2.90 -15.65 7.54
CA ALA A 73 4.34 -15.45 7.36
C ALA A 73 4.65 -14.86 5.97
N GLU A 74 3.85 -15.23 4.96
CA GLU A 74 3.97 -14.71 3.60
C GLU A 74 3.60 -13.22 3.52
N THR A 75 2.57 -12.77 4.25
CA THR A 75 2.23 -11.33 4.27
C THR A 75 3.28 -10.51 5.01
N LEU A 76 3.87 -11.04 6.08
CA LEU A 76 5.01 -10.39 6.75
C LEU A 76 6.23 -10.26 5.83
N ALA A 77 6.59 -11.33 5.11
CA ALA A 77 7.68 -11.30 4.14
C ALA A 77 7.41 -10.30 3.00
N CYS A 78 6.16 -10.17 2.57
CA CYS A 78 5.75 -9.18 1.58
C CYS A 78 6.06 -7.75 2.06
N TYR A 79 5.74 -7.41 3.31
CA TYR A 79 6.06 -6.08 3.84
C TYR A 79 7.56 -5.86 4.05
N GLU A 80 8.32 -6.89 4.43
CA GLU A 80 9.78 -6.80 4.54
C GLU A 80 10.41 -6.48 3.18
N GLU A 81 9.92 -7.07 2.09
CA GLU A 81 10.35 -6.73 0.73
C GLU A 81 10.03 -5.28 0.38
N VAL A 82 8.84 -4.79 0.76
CA VAL A 82 8.42 -3.40 0.53
C VAL A 82 9.25 -2.41 1.35
N GLU A 83 9.51 -2.70 2.63
CA GLU A 83 10.38 -1.90 3.49
C GLU A 83 11.79 -1.81 2.90
N ASN A 84 12.36 -2.93 2.48
CA ASN A 84 13.67 -2.96 1.83
C ASN A 84 13.70 -2.15 0.53
N ALA A 85 12.60 -2.17 -0.25
CA ALA A 85 12.49 -1.36 -1.45
C ALA A 85 12.50 0.15 -1.12
N TYR A 86 11.78 0.59 -0.09
CA TYR A 86 11.86 1.98 0.39
C TYR A 86 13.25 2.35 0.91
N ALA A 87 13.90 1.45 1.66
CA ALA A 87 15.25 1.68 2.17
C ALA A 87 16.31 1.76 1.05
N SER A 88 16.03 1.12 -0.09
CA SER A 88 16.89 1.19 -1.29
C SER A 88 16.63 2.43 -2.16
N ASP A 89 15.52 3.14 -1.92
CA ASP A 89 15.22 4.38 -2.61
C ASP A 89 16.18 5.50 -2.18
N ALA A 90 16.50 6.41 -3.10
CA ALA A 90 17.48 7.48 -2.86
C ALA A 90 16.90 8.71 -2.14
N SER A 91 15.86 8.50 -1.33
CA SER A 91 15.21 9.56 -0.55
C SER A 91 16.07 10.02 0.64
N ASP A 92 16.03 11.31 0.94
CA ASP A 92 16.85 11.93 1.99
C ASP A 92 16.41 11.54 3.42
N HIS A 93 15.16 11.08 3.57
CA HIS A 93 14.56 10.62 4.82
C HIS A 93 13.44 9.59 4.51
N PRO A 94 13.03 8.73 5.46
CA PRO A 94 11.87 7.87 5.28
C PRO A 94 10.60 8.71 5.16
N ASP A 95 9.64 8.25 4.36
CA ASP A 95 8.30 8.82 4.29
C ASP A 95 7.30 7.98 5.13
N ALA A 96 6.03 8.39 5.10
CA ALA A 96 4.97 7.68 5.82
C ALA A 96 4.75 6.24 5.33
N ASN A 97 4.95 5.96 4.04
CA ASN A 97 4.73 4.63 3.50
C ASN A 97 5.87 3.67 3.86
N HIS A 98 7.11 4.17 3.94
CA HIS A 98 8.24 3.41 4.47
C HIS A 98 7.98 3.00 5.92
N ILE A 99 7.55 3.93 6.77
CA ILE A 99 7.22 3.63 8.17
C ILE A 99 6.04 2.65 8.26
N LEU A 100 5.02 2.83 7.41
CA LEU A 100 3.88 1.92 7.35
C LEU A 100 4.33 0.50 6.96
N ALA A 101 5.17 0.36 5.94
CA ALA A 101 5.74 -0.92 5.54
C ALA A 101 6.52 -1.58 6.70
N ALA A 102 7.40 -0.84 7.37
CA ALA A 102 8.15 -1.34 8.53
C ALA A 102 7.23 -1.76 9.68
N ARG A 103 6.17 -0.99 9.97
CA ARG A 103 5.19 -1.32 11.02
C ARG A 103 4.42 -2.60 10.67
N LEU A 104 4.03 -2.77 9.40
CA LEU A 104 3.32 -3.94 8.91
C LEU A 104 4.23 -5.17 8.78
N ALA A 105 5.54 -4.97 8.60
CA ALA A 105 6.57 -6.02 8.63
C ALA A 105 6.96 -6.44 10.07
N GLU A 106 6.46 -5.75 11.10
CA GLU A 106 6.92 -5.89 12.49
C GLU A 106 8.43 -5.66 12.64
N SER A 107 8.97 -4.75 11.82
CA SER A 107 10.40 -4.47 11.75
C SER A 107 10.91 -3.79 13.03
N PRO A 108 12.10 -4.19 13.55
CA PRO A 108 12.71 -3.53 14.69
C PRO A 108 13.19 -2.10 14.39
N GLU A 109 13.28 -1.71 13.12
CA GLU A 109 13.69 -0.38 12.67
C GLU A 109 12.57 0.66 12.74
N VAL A 110 11.30 0.24 12.89
CA VAL A 110 10.12 1.13 12.81
C VAL A 110 10.21 2.37 13.72
N GLU A 111 10.72 2.24 14.94
CA GLU A 111 10.85 3.36 15.88
C GLU A 111 12.00 4.31 15.53
N ALA A 112 13.02 3.81 14.84
CA ALA A 112 14.11 4.64 14.31
C ALA A 112 13.60 5.44 13.11
N LEU A 113 12.92 4.77 12.16
CA LEU A 113 12.33 5.40 10.96
C LEU A 113 11.32 6.48 11.35
N LEU A 114 10.43 6.20 12.31
CA LEU A 114 9.44 7.15 12.78
C LEU A 114 10.10 8.40 13.39
N ARG A 115 11.20 8.24 14.13
CA ARG A 115 11.95 9.37 14.71
C ARG A 115 12.60 10.22 13.63
N GLU A 116 13.22 9.58 12.65
CA GLU A 116 13.87 10.28 11.53
C GLU A 116 12.85 11.09 10.72
N TRP A 117 11.71 10.50 10.39
CA TRP A 117 10.62 11.22 9.72
C TRP A 117 10.05 12.39 10.54
N ARG A 118 9.93 12.24 11.87
CA ARG A 118 9.52 13.33 12.76
C ARG A 118 10.49 14.51 12.73
N GLU A 119 11.79 14.24 12.62
CA GLU A 119 12.84 15.26 12.56
C GLU A 119 13.02 15.86 11.15
N SER A 120 12.47 15.23 10.11
CA SER A 120 12.54 15.69 8.71
C SER A 120 11.70 16.95 8.42
N ASP A 121 11.83 17.49 7.21
CA ASP A 121 10.97 18.56 6.67
C ASP A 121 9.86 18.01 5.75
N ASP A 122 9.43 16.74 5.93
CA ASP A 122 8.38 16.12 5.11
C ASP A 122 7.09 16.97 5.08
N PRO A 123 6.65 17.46 3.90
CA PRO A 123 5.48 18.33 3.79
C PRO A 123 4.15 17.62 4.06
N MET A 124 4.10 16.29 3.98
CA MET A 124 2.90 15.48 4.23
C MET A 124 2.70 15.17 5.71
N LYS A 125 3.70 15.44 6.56
CA LYS A 125 3.64 15.22 7.99
C LYS A 125 2.52 16.03 8.66
N ASN A 126 1.67 15.33 9.39
CA ASN A 126 0.60 15.90 10.19
C ASN A 126 0.26 14.97 11.37
N LEU A 127 -0.37 15.51 12.41
CA LEU A 127 -0.63 14.79 13.65
C LEU A 127 -1.45 13.51 13.44
N MET A 128 -2.47 13.55 12.59
CA MET A 128 -3.33 12.40 12.33
C MET A 128 -2.55 11.25 11.67
N LEU A 129 -1.68 11.58 10.71
CA LEU A 129 -0.82 10.61 10.05
C LEU A 129 0.21 10.02 11.03
N GLU A 130 0.78 10.85 11.91
CA GLU A 130 1.70 10.38 12.94
C GLU A 130 1.03 9.42 13.93
N GLU A 131 -0.14 9.79 14.46
CA GLU A 131 -0.93 8.93 15.35
C GLU A 131 -1.28 7.61 14.66
N MET A 132 -1.62 7.64 13.37
CA MET A 132 -1.88 6.45 12.58
C MET A 132 -0.65 5.53 12.53
N LEU A 133 0.53 6.06 12.25
CA LEU A 133 1.77 5.28 12.15
C LEU A 133 2.26 4.71 13.50
N GLU A 134 1.77 5.21 14.63
CA GLU A 134 2.03 4.65 15.97
C GLU A 134 1.17 3.44 16.31
N MET A 135 0.11 3.19 15.53
CA MET A 135 -0.81 2.10 15.81
C MET A 135 -0.15 0.73 15.59
N ASN A 136 -0.69 -0.28 16.27
CA ASN A 136 -0.30 -1.66 16.00
C ASN A 136 -0.83 -2.11 14.63
N ARG A 137 -0.16 -3.12 14.07
CA ARG A 137 -0.43 -3.70 12.75
C ARG A 137 -1.90 -4.11 12.54
N GLU A 138 -2.49 -4.83 13.50
CA GLU A 138 -3.87 -5.31 13.37
C GLU A 138 -4.87 -4.16 13.24
N GLU A 139 -4.69 -3.10 14.03
CA GLU A 139 -5.57 -1.94 13.97
C GLU A 139 -5.33 -1.13 12.69
N LEU A 140 -4.08 -1.01 12.24
CA LEU A 140 -3.72 -0.33 10.99
C LEU A 140 -4.45 -0.91 9.79
N ILE A 141 -4.39 -2.22 9.60
CA ILE A 141 -5.04 -2.88 8.45
C ILE A 141 -6.55 -2.67 8.49
N ARG A 142 -7.18 -2.75 9.68
CA ARG A 142 -8.63 -2.52 9.83
C ARG A 142 -9.02 -1.06 9.57
N GLN A 143 -8.15 -0.09 9.88
CA GLN A 143 -8.45 1.32 9.63
C GLN A 143 -8.17 1.73 8.19
N LEU A 144 -7.09 1.23 7.58
CA LEU A 144 -6.72 1.54 6.20
C LEU A 144 -7.63 0.83 5.20
N LEU A 145 -8.06 -0.41 5.50
CA LEU A 145 -8.93 -1.24 4.68
C LEU A 145 -10.12 -1.76 5.52
N PRO A 146 -11.14 -0.93 5.81
CA PRO A 146 -12.28 -1.31 6.67
C PRO A 146 -13.16 -2.43 6.09
#